data_AF-A0A6P8CIM2-F1
#
_entry.id   AF-A0A6P8CIM2-F1
#
_cell.length_a   1.000
_cell.length_b   1.000
_cell.length_c   1.000
_cell.angle_alpha   90.00
_cell.angle_beta   90.00
_cell.angle_gamma   90.00
#
_symmetry.space_group_name_H-M   'P 1'
#
loop_
_entity.id
_entity.type
_entity.pdbx_description
1 polymer ?
#
loop_
_entity_poly.entity_id
_entity_poly.type
_entity_poly.pdbx_seq_one_letter_code
_entity_poly.pdbx_strand_id
1 'polypeptide(L)'
;MDNPSYKIIRVARDQDLIEQIGRDIYFDVVDHDRVRTFHVLKQTPFKLFKEEIAEVFGIPVQFQRFWTFANRQNHTYRPRKPLTPEEESKPVGELKEISKKAEEKELKLFLEVELGLHRRPVAPPVKSTEDILLFFKLYDPEKGELRYVGRLFVNSYAKPYDILGKVNEMAGFGPNEEVDLYEEIKFVPFVMCELIDRAASFRTNQLEDGDIICFQKRFVGAAESCRYLTVPSFLEHIRGLQETVRFVSYFNSLDEFIGAAEISGSGEGPSSGTQTSHILPRAPSSEEVENAKQSLKECLSDLFKLNMKDRLASALSTLSIAETGLSDEQRSSVLEFRVNFDNFITDYLTFEQDNSEYELLKLQSDLLSSAMKKNRETHLSYKELSEKLAREKEELKKKLEETKSRNAKLISDWEALMAESKETKSKYISQKPKLAEAEERKRIAEERMSRSTAAWSSLKARFL
;
A
#
# COMPACT_ATOMS: atom_id res chain seq x y z
N MET A 1 26.09 43.85 -24.16
CA MET A 1 24.93 43.19 -24.77
C MET A 1 24.55 42.07 -23.82
N ASP A 2 23.41 42.18 -23.16
CA ASP A 2 22.96 41.12 -22.26
C ASP A 2 22.63 39.88 -23.08
N ASN A 3 23.27 38.77 -22.71
CA ASN A 3 23.04 37.48 -23.34
C ASN A 3 21.55 37.11 -23.13
N PRO A 4 20.79 36.73 -24.17
CA PRO A 4 19.37 36.41 -24.01
C PRO A 4 19.20 35.32 -22.95
N SER A 5 18.43 35.62 -21.90
CA SER A 5 18.20 34.70 -20.79
C SER A 5 17.06 33.74 -21.17
N TYR A 6 17.41 32.46 -21.30
CA TYR A 6 16.45 31.39 -21.59
C TYR A 6 15.96 30.72 -20.32
N LYS A 7 14.82 30.05 -20.45
CA LYS A 7 14.24 29.15 -19.47
C LYS A 7 13.93 27.82 -20.13
N ILE A 8 14.31 26.75 -19.47
CA ILE A 8 14.02 25.38 -19.89
C ILE A 8 12.62 25.04 -19.39
N ILE A 9 11.72 24.66 -20.30
CA ILE A 9 10.37 24.23 -19.95
C ILE A 9 10.20 22.77 -20.38
N ARG A 10 9.82 21.90 -19.46
CA ARG A 10 9.54 20.49 -19.72
C ARG A 10 8.04 20.25 -19.62
N VAL A 11 7.45 19.67 -20.67
CA VAL A 11 6.00 19.48 -20.73
C VAL A 11 5.68 18.00 -20.81
N ALA A 12 5.08 17.47 -19.75
CA ALA A 12 4.55 16.11 -19.69
C ALA A 12 3.07 16.08 -20.13
N ARG A 13 2.66 15.01 -20.80
CA ARG A 13 1.28 14.75 -21.28
C ARG A 13 0.89 13.32 -20.95
N ASP A 14 -0.41 13.03 -21.01
CA ASP A 14 -0.92 11.66 -20.86
C ASP A 14 -0.18 10.64 -21.76
N GLN A 15 0.23 11.03 -22.98
CA GLN A 15 1.00 10.17 -23.88
C GLN A 15 2.37 9.76 -23.29
N ASP A 16 3.06 10.69 -22.63
CA ASP A 16 4.37 10.42 -22.02
C ASP A 16 4.21 9.47 -20.82
N LEU A 17 3.12 9.62 -20.04
CA LEU A 17 2.76 8.71 -18.95
C LEU A 17 2.47 7.28 -19.47
N ILE A 18 1.74 7.16 -20.57
CA ILE A 18 1.46 5.86 -21.24
C ILE A 18 2.76 5.19 -21.70
N GLU A 19 3.71 5.96 -22.23
CA GLU A 19 4.95 5.44 -22.79
C GLU A 19 5.95 5.01 -21.72
N GLN A 20 6.00 5.71 -20.58
CA GLN A 20 7.02 5.49 -19.55
C GLN A 20 6.57 4.56 -18.42
N ILE A 21 5.31 4.66 -17.95
CA ILE A 21 4.85 3.88 -16.79
C ILE A 21 4.75 2.39 -17.16
N GLY A 22 5.42 1.55 -16.37
CA GLY A 22 5.52 0.11 -16.61
C GLY A 22 6.71 -0.32 -17.45
N ARG A 23 7.53 0.63 -17.90
CA ARG A 23 8.71 0.38 -18.74
C ARG A 23 9.93 1.05 -18.14
N ASP A 24 9.92 2.37 -18.17
CA ASP A 24 11.01 3.23 -17.71
C ASP A 24 10.87 3.56 -16.23
N ILE A 25 9.64 3.84 -15.80
CA ILE A 25 9.31 4.13 -14.41
C ILE A 25 8.15 3.26 -13.94
N TYR A 26 8.14 2.95 -12.66
CA TYR A 26 7.06 2.19 -12.02
C TYR A 26 6.40 2.99 -10.89
N PHE A 27 7.09 4.01 -10.38
CA PHE A 27 6.62 4.91 -9.34
C PHE A 27 6.66 6.35 -9.85
N ASP A 28 5.77 7.19 -9.31
CA ASP A 28 5.52 8.56 -9.71
C ASP A 28 4.87 8.69 -11.11
N VAL A 29 4.67 9.93 -11.57
CA VAL A 29 3.89 10.25 -12.76
C VAL A 29 4.74 10.15 -14.03
N VAL A 30 5.96 10.68 -14.03
CA VAL A 30 6.80 10.74 -15.25
C VAL A 30 8.27 10.98 -14.90
N ASP A 31 9.18 10.43 -15.70
CA ASP A 31 10.57 10.88 -15.77
C ASP A 31 10.64 12.13 -16.63
N HIS A 32 10.85 13.27 -15.97
CA HIS A 32 10.94 14.57 -16.62
C HIS A 32 12.14 14.65 -17.58
N ASP A 33 13.20 13.86 -17.37
CA ASP A 33 14.35 13.89 -18.27
C ASP A 33 14.03 13.37 -19.67
N ARG A 34 12.94 12.59 -19.78
CA ARG A 34 12.48 11.93 -21.01
C ARG A 34 11.25 12.58 -21.65
N VAL A 35 10.77 13.71 -21.14
CA VAL A 35 9.67 14.46 -21.78
C VAL A 35 10.19 15.54 -22.73
N ARG A 36 9.30 16.10 -23.56
CA ARG A 36 9.64 17.17 -24.49
C ARG A 36 10.13 18.42 -23.75
N THR A 37 11.32 18.88 -24.14
CA THR A 37 11.96 20.08 -23.59
C THR A 37 11.91 21.24 -24.58
N PHE A 38 11.56 22.42 -24.08
CA PHE A 38 11.47 23.68 -24.80
C PHE A 38 12.45 24.69 -24.21
N HIS A 39 13.12 25.45 -25.09
CA HIS A 39 14.05 26.50 -24.70
C HIS A 39 13.42 27.84 -25.05
N VAL A 40 12.84 28.51 -24.06
CA VAL A 40 12.02 29.69 -24.27
C VAL A 40 12.69 30.92 -23.67
N LEU A 41 12.70 32.04 -24.39
CA LEU A 41 13.18 33.31 -23.87
C LEU A 41 12.35 33.73 -22.65
N LYS A 42 13.00 34.14 -21.54
CA LYS A 42 12.30 34.46 -20.29
C LYS A 42 11.23 35.54 -20.43
N GLN A 43 11.41 36.49 -21.34
CA GLN A 43 10.48 37.57 -21.61
C GLN A 43 9.29 37.16 -22.49
N THR A 44 9.29 35.97 -23.08
CA THR A 44 8.19 35.49 -23.91
C THR A 44 6.91 35.42 -23.07
N PRO A 45 5.81 36.09 -23.48
CA PRO A 45 4.50 35.93 -22.84
C PRO A 45 4.06 34.46 -22.88
N PHE A 46 3.54 33.93 -21.77
CA PHE A 46 3.15 32.52 -21.70
C PHE A 46 2.10 32.15 -22.77
N LYS A 47 1.22 33.10 -23.15
CA LYS A 47 0.27 32.92 -24.25
C LYS A 47 0.95 32.55 -25.59
N LEU A 48 2.08 33.16 -25.93
CA LEU A 48 2.83 32.81 -27.15
C LEU A 48 3.46 31.42 -27.03
N PHE A 49 3.90 31.04 -25.83
CA PHE A 49 4.35 29.67 -25.58
C PHE A 49 3.20 28.65 -25.78
N LYS A 50 1.95 28.98 -25.42
CA LYS A 50 0.79 28.11 -25.75
C LYS A 50 0.59 27.94 -27.26
N GLU A 51 0.91 28.96 -28.06
CA GLU A 51 0.86 28.88 -29.53
C GLU A 51 1.95 27.93 -30.06
N GLU A 52 3.19 28.03 -29.55
CA GLU A 52 4.26 27.07 -29.86
C GLU A 52 3.87 25.63 -29.50
N ILE A 53 3.23 25.43 -28.34
CA ILE A 53 2.69 24.12 -27.92
C ILE A 53 1.62 23.63 -28.90
N ALA A 54 0.78 24.53 -29.42
CA ALA A 54 -0.24 24.18 -30.40
C ALA A 54 0.36 23.72 -31.72
N GLU A 55 1.45 24.33 -32.17
CA GLU A 55 2.19 23.93 -33.37
C GLU A 55 2.88 22.57 -33.18
N VAL A 56 3.58 22.38 -32.06
CA VAL A 56 4.40 21.18 -31.82
C VAL A 56 3.54 19.96 -31.51
N PHE A 57 2.47 20.11 -30.73
CA PHE A 57 1.63 18.98 -30.32
C PHE A 57 0.29 18.91 -31.05
N GLY A 58 -0.05 19.89 -31.90
CA GLY A 58 -1.32 19.91 -32.62
C GLY A 58 -2.53 20.15 -31.71
N ILE A 59 -2.34 20.76 -30.54
CA ILE A 59 -3.40 21.00 -29.55
C ILE A 59 -3.73 22.51 -29.53
N PRO A 60 -4.90 22.94 -30.05
CA PRO A 60 -5.29 24.35 -30.02
C PRO A 60 -5.23 24.98 -28.61
N VAL A 61 -4.84 26.25 -28.53
CA VAL A 61 -4.61 27.00 -27.27
C VAL A 61 -5.80 26.91 -26.29
N GLN A 62 -7.02 26.96 -26.80
CA GLN A 62 -8.25 26.88 -26.01
C GLN A 62 -8.50 25.50 -25.37
N PHE A 63 -7.77 24.48 -25.79
CA PHE A 63 -7.87 23.11 -25.29
C PHE A 63 -6.68 22.71 -24.39
N GLN A 64 -5.82 23.68 -24.04
CA GLN A 64 -4.64 23.47 -23.20
C GLN A 64 -4.88 24.00 -21.78
N ARG A 65 -4.80 23.11 -20.77
CA ARG A 65 -4.70 23.51 -19.36
C ARG A 65 -3.38 23.01 -18.78
N PHE A 66 -2.54 23.93 -18.29
CA PHE A 66 -1.25 23.60 -17.71
C PHE A 66 -1.32 23.49 -16.19
N TRP A 67 -0.63 22.50 -15.65
CA TRP A 67 -0.49 22.24 -14.22
C TRP A 67 0.95 22.38 -13.79
N THR A 68 1.19 23.06 -12.67
CA THR A 68 2.51 23.12 -12.03
C THR A 68 2.76 21.86 -11.23
N PHE A 69 3.97 21.34 -11.28
CA PHE A 69 4.42 20.30 -10.36
C PHE A 69 4.87 20.87 -9.00
N ALA A 70 4.89 20.02 -7.98
CA ALA A 70 5.45 20.35 -6.67
C ALA A 70 6.12 19.14 -6.00
N ASN A 71 7.18 19.42 -5.25
CA ASN A 71 7.79 18.45 -4.34
C ASN A 71 6.95 18.31 -3.08
N ARG A 72 6.65 17.07 -2.69
CA ARG A 72 5.89 16.76 -1.49
C ARG A 72 6.78 16.22 -0.37
N GLN A 73 6.24 16.15 0.85
CA GLN A 73 7.00 15.69 2.04
C GLN A 73 7.48 14.24 1.94
N ASN A 74 6.79 13.42 1.16
CA ASN A 74 7.10 12.01 0.89
C ASN A 74 8.10 11.81 -0.28
N HIS A 75 8.78 12.87 -0.73
CA HIS A 75 9.72 12.85 -1.86
C HIS A 75 9.09 12.48 -3.22
N THR A 76 7.77 12.60 -3.36
CA THR A 76 7.09 12.52 -4.67
C THR A 76 7.06 13.88 -5.36
N TYR A 77 6.95 13.85 -6.69
CA TYR A 77 6.89 15.05 -7.52
C TYR A 77 5.69 15.00 -8.48
N ARG A 78 4.59 15.63 -8.07
CA ARG A 78 3.26 15.45 -8.67
C ARG A 78 2.67 16.75 -9.21
N PRO A 79 1.76 16.71 -10.21
CA PRO A 79 0.93 17.85 -10.58
C PRO A 79 0.15 18.35 -9.37
N ARG A 80 0.21 19.65 -9.05
CA ARG A 80 -0.38 20.22 -7.84
C ARG A 80 -1.58 21.12 -8.10
N LYS A 81 -1.46 22.06 -9.03
CA LYS A 81 -2.53 23.02 -9.35
C LYS A 81 -2.44 23.47 -10.80
N PRO A 82 -3.57 23.83 -11.43
CA PRO A 82 -3.56 24.50 -12.71
C PRO A 82 -2.96 25.91 -12.58
N LEU A 83 -2.36 26.40 -13.67
CA LEU A 83 -1.99 27.81 -13.79
C LEU A 83 -3.26 28.68 -13.79
N THR A 84 -3.22 29.79 -13.04
CA THR A 84 -4.33 30.75 -13.02
C THR A 84 -4.26 31.70 -14.23
N PRO A 85 -5.36 32.36 -14.61
CA PRO A 85 -5.33 33.37 -15.67
C PRO A 85 -4.31 34.48 -15.43
N GLU A 86 -4.11 34.88 -14.17
CA GLU A 86 -3.10 35.87 -13.78
C GLU A 86 -1.68 35.34 -13.98
N GLU A 87 -1.42 34.06 -13.68
CA GLU A 87 -0.14 33.42 -13.96
C GLU A 87 0.11 33.29 -15.47
N GLU A 88 -0.90 32.87 -16.25
CA GLU A 88 -0.79 32.77 -17.72
C GLU A 88 -0.62 34.14 -18.42
N SER A 89 -0.97 35.25 -17.75
CA SER A 89 -0.78 36.60 -18.29
C SER A 89 0.68 37.08 -18.23
N LYS A 90 1.55 36.39 -17.48
CA LYS A 90 2.94 36.77 -17.25
C LYS A 90 3.91 36.20 -18.29
N PRO A 91 5.13 36.73 -18.39
CA PRO A 91 6.23 36.10 -19.11
C PRO A 91 6.62 34.74 -18.50
N VAL A 92 7.10 33.81 -19.33
CA VAL A 92 7.53 32.47 -18.89
C VAL A 92 8.62 32.52 -17.81
N GLY A 93 9.48 33.54 -17.85
CA GLY A 93 10.56 33.77 -16.90
C GLY A 93 10.08 33.91 -15.46
N GLU A 94 8.90 34.51 -15.26
CA GLU A 94 8.33 34.81 -13.95
C GLU A 94 7.56 33.64 -13.32
N LEU A 95 7.21 32.62 -14.11
CA LEU A 95 6.52 31.42 -13.61
C LEU A 95 7.47 30.54 -12.79
N LYS A 96 7.26 30.40 -11.48
CA LYS A 96 8.11 29.53 -10.66
C LYS A 96 7.37 28.24 -10.29
N GLU A 97 8.10 27.13 -10.22
CA GLU A 97 7.59 25.94 -9.55
C GLU A 97 7.41 26.20 -8.06
N ILE A 98 6.47 25.50 -7.44
CA ILE A 98 6.20 25.58 -6.01
C ILE A 98 7.09 24.56 -5.32
N SER A 99 8.39 24.86 -5.24
CA SER A 99 9.43 23.93 -4.79
C SER A 99 10.51 24.68 -4.01
N LYS A 100 10.96 24.13 -2.87
CA LYS A 100 12.02 24.70 -2.01
C LYS A 100 13.42 24.69 -2.65
N LYS A 101 13.61 23.90 -3.72
CA LYS A 101 14.89 23.71 -4.43
C LYS A 101 14.79 24.00 -5.93
N ALA A 102 13.71 24.63 -6.40
CA ALA A 102 13.52 24.88 -7.83
C ALA A 102 14.71 25.67 -8.37
N GLU A 103 15.48 25.06 -9.26
CA GLU A 103 16.47 25.79 -10.03
C GLU A 103 15.72 26.82 -10.85
N GLU A 104 16.04 28.12 -10.69
CA GLU A 104 15.34 29.21 -11.40
C GLU A 104 15.40 29.10 -12.94
N LYS A 105 16.17 28.14 -13.46
CA LYS A 105 16.39 27.87 -14.87
C LYS A 105 15.35 26.94 -15.49
N GLU A 106 14.64 26.14 -14.70
CA GLU A 106 13.74 25.10 -15.20
C GLU A 106 12.30 25.26 -14.70
N LEU A 107 11.34 24.89 -15.55
CA LEU A 107 9.91 24.80 -15.22
C LEU A 107 9.31 23.52 -15.79
N LYS A 108 8.80 22.65 -14.94
CA LYS A 108 8.08 21.43 -15.30
C LYS A 108 6.58 21.65 -15.22
N LEU A 109 5.89 21.31 -16.31
CA LEU A 109 4.46 21.45 -16.46
C LEU A 109 3.83 20.13 -16.91
N PHE A 110 2.62 19.87 -16.44
CA PHE A 110 1.75 18.85 -17.00
C PHE A 110 0.70 19.51 -17.88
N LEU A 111 0.64 19.13 -19.15
CA LEU A 111 -0.35 19.61 -20.11
C LEU A 111 -1.54 18.66 -20.11
N GLU A 112 -2.64 19.16 -19.55
CA GLU A 112 -3.91 18.47 -19.55
C GLU A 112 -4.66 18.73 -20.86
N VAL A 113 -5.08 17.64 -21.51
CA VAL A 113 -5.84 17.66 -22.76
C VAL A 113 -7.05 16.74 -22.61
N GLU A 114 -8.24 17.27 -22.86
CA GLU A 114 -9.48 16.49 -22.85
C GLU A 114 -9.81 16.01 -24.27
N LEU A 115 -10.21 14.75 -24.42
CA LEU A 115 -10.52 14.15 -25.73
C LEU A 115 -12.00 13.81 -25.83
N GLY A 116 -12.70 14.39 -26.81
CA GLY A 116 -14.10 14.08 -27.09
C GLY A 116 -14.31 12.74 -27.81
N LEU A 117 -15.57 12.43 -28.17
CA LEU A 117 -16.01 11.17 -28.82
C LEU A 117 -15.20 10.72 -30.05
N HIS A 118 -14.54 11.65 -30.75
CA HIS A 118 -13.71 11.35 -31.94
C HIS A 118 -12.20 11.46 -31.68
N ARG A 119 -11.77 11.38 -30.42
CA ARG A 119 -10.37 11.62 -29.99
C ARG A 119 -9.83 12.98 -30.46
N ARG A 120 -10.71 13.97 -30.57
CA ARG A 120 -10.34 15.35 -30.86
C ARG A 120 -10.24 16.13 -29.56
N PRO A 121 -9.24 17.02 -29.42
CA PRO A 121 -9.16 17.91 -28.27
C PRO A 121 -10.45 18.72 -28.09
N VAL A 122 -10.93 18.80 -26.86
CA VAL A 122 -12.07 19.64 -26.45
C VAL A 122 -11.66 20.53 -25.28
N ALA A 123 -12.50 21.51 -24.95
CA ALA A 123 -12.24 22.41 -23.84
C ALA A 123 -12.17 21.60 -22.53
N PRO A 124 -11.10 21.75 -21.71
CA PRO A 124 -11.03 21.13 -20.41
C PRO A 124 -12.24 21.53 -19.56
N PRO A 125 -12.80 20.60 -18.77
CA PRO A 125 -13.94 20.89 -17.90
C PRO A 125 -13.55 21.95 -16.86
N VAL A 126 -14.50 22.78 -16.44
CA VAL A 126 -14.28 23.73 -15.34
C VAL A 126 -14.00 22.92 -14.08
N LYS A 127 -12.82 23.14 -13.46
CA LYS A 127 -12.45 22.52 -12.19
C LYS A 127 -13.06 23.34 -11.05
N SER A 128 -13.94 22.74 -10.26
CA SER A 128 -14.41 23.36 -9.01
C SER A 128 -13.33 23.28 -7.91
N THR A 129 -13.53 24.00 -6.80
CA THR A 129 -12.64 23.93 -5.64
C THR A 129 -12.69 22.57 -4.96
N GLU A 130 -13.78 21.83 -5.15
CA GLU A 130 -14.05 20.53 -4.57
C GLU A 130 -13.54 19.39 -5.45
N ASP A 131 -13.28 19.64 -6.73
CA ASP A 131 -12.74 18.63 -7.64
C ASP A 131 -11.24 18.44 -7.42
N ILE A 132 -10.80 17.19 -7.41
CA ILE A 132 -9.39 16.80 -7.39
C ILE A 132 -9.05 15.96 -8.63
N LEU A 133 -7.84 16.15 -9.16
CA LEU A 133 -7.30 15.37 -10.27
C LEU A 133 -6.55 14.14 -9.75
N LEU A 134 -7.04 12.95 -10.09
CA LEU A 134 -6.42 11.67 -9.75
C LEU A 134 -5.91 10.94 -10.99
N PHE A 135 -4.77 10.26 -10.85
CA PHE A 135 -4.14 9.45 -11.90
C PHE A 135 -4.30 7.97 -11.58
N PHE A 136 -4.48 7.12 -12.60
CA PHE A 136 -4.80 5.72 -12.43
C PHE A 136 -3.77 4.82 -13.12
N LYS A 137 -3.23 3.86 -12.37
CA LYS A 137 -2.35 2.80 -12.88
C LYS A 137 -3.03 1.44 -12.68
N LEU A 138 -3.14 0.65 -13.74
CA LEU A 138 -3.64 -0.72 -13.64
C LEU A 138 -2.45 -1.67 -13.49
N TYR A 139 -2.51 -2.53 -12.48
CA TYR A 139 -1.66 -3.69 -12.34
C TYR A 139 -2.38 -4.95 -12.81
N ASP A 140 -1.72 -5.72 -13.67
CA ASP A 140 -2.15 -7.03 -14.14
C ASP A 140 -1.26 -8.11 -13.49
N PRO A 141 -1.74 -8.80 -12.44
CA PRO A 141 -0.95 -9.82 -11.72
C PRO A 141 -0.55 -11.02 -12.59
N GLU A 142 -1.34 -11.35 -13.62
CA GLU A 142 -1.06 -12.49 -14.50
C GLU A 142 0.14 -12.21 -15.41
N LYS A 143 0.27 -10.95 -15.85
CA LYS A 143 1.39 -10.50 -16.69
C LYS A 143 2.56 -9.95 -15.89
N GLY A 144 2.34 -9.54 -14.64
CA GLY A 144 3.32 -8.79 -13.87
C GLY A 144 3.58 -7.40 -14.46
N GLU A 145 2.55 -6.78 -15.04
CA GLU A 145 2.65 -5.50 -15.75
C GLU A 145 1.85 -4.41 -15.03
N LEU A 146 2.48 -3.25 -14.82
CA LEU A 146 1.82 -2.03 -14.36
C LEU A 146 1.73 -1.06 -15.54
N ARG A 147 0.58 -0.45 -15.78
CA ARG A 147 0.42 0.51 -16.88
C ARG A 147 -0.45 1.70 -16.47
N TYR A 148 -0.18 2.87 -17.01
CA TYR A 148 -1.08 4.01 -16.89
C TYR A 148 -2.35 3.78 -17.71
N VAL A 149 -3.51 4.12 -17.15
CA VAL A 149 -4.82 3.96 -17.83
C VAL A 149 -5.59 5.27 -17.98
N GLY A 150 -5.10 6.36 -17.39
CA GLY A 150 -5.67 7.69 -17.53
C GLY A 150 -5.85 8.41 -16.19
N ARG A 151 -6.57 9.52 -16.24
CA ARG A 151 -6.82 10.44 -15.12
C ARG A 151 -8.31 10.77 -15.03
N LEU A 152 -8.79 11.11 -13.85
CA LEU A 152 -10.17 11.56 -13.62
C LEU A 152 -10.20 12.78 -12.70
N PHE A 153 -11.13 13.69 -12.97
CA PHE A 153 -11.63 14.59 -11.93
C PHE A 153 -12.69 13.88 -11.12
N VAL A 154 -12.56 13.97 -9.81
CA VAL A 154 -13.55 13.47 -8.85
C VAL A 154 -13.84 14.55 -7.84
N ASN A 155 -15.08 14.59 -7.37
CA ASN A 155 -15.43 15.45 -6.25
C ASN A 155 -14.81 14.87 -4.96
N SER A 156 -14.07 15.67 -4.21
CA SER A 156 -13.36 15.26 -2.98
C SER A 156 -14.29 14.69 -1.90
N TYR A 157 -15.58 15.03 -1.90
CA TYR A 157 -16.57 14.49 -0.97
C TYR A 157 -17.25 13.20 -1.47
N ALA A 158 -17.09 12.84 -2.74
CA ALA A 158 -17.57 11.58 -3.29
C ALA A 158 -16.74 10.40 -2.79
N LYS A 159 -17.23 9.17 -3.01
CA LYS A 159 -16.56 7.94 -2.58
C LYS A 159 -15.85 7.28 -3.75
N PRO A 160 -14.71 6.59 -3.53
CA PRO A 160 -14.08 5.76 -4.55
C PRO A 160 -15.03 4.69 -5.13
N TYR A 161 -15.98 4.20 -4.33
CA TYR A 161 -17.03 3.29 -4.81
C TYR A 161 -17.85 3.85 -5.97
N ASP A 162 -18.12 5.17 -5.96
CA ASP A 162 -19.01 5.81 -6.94
C ASP A 162 -18.37 5.91 -8.34
N ILE A 163 -17.04 5.76 -8.44
CA ILE A 163 -16.30 5.88 -9.71
C ILE A 163 -15.89 4.53 -10.30
N LEU A 164 -16.19 3.40 -9.65
CA LEU A 164 -15.71 2.08 -10.08
C LEU A 164 -16.12 1.75 -11.52
N GLY A 165 -17.32 2.15 -11.94
CA GLY A 165 -17.75 1.97 -13.34
C GLY A 165 -16.83 2.67 -14.35
N LYS A 166 -16.36 3.89 -14.05
CA LYS A 166 -15.41 4.62 -14.89
C LYS A 166 -14.01 4.01 -14.83
N VAL A 167 -13.56 3.60 -13.64
CA VAL A 167 -12.28 2.90 -13.47
C VAL A 167 -12.25 1.61 -14.30
N ASN A 168 -13.34 0.84 -14.27
CA ASN A 168 -13.50 -0.36 -15.08
C ASN A 168 -13.51 -0.04 -16.58
N GLU A 169 -14.21 1.01 -17.01
CA GLU A 169 -14.21 1.47 -18.40
C GLU A 169 -12.79 1.80 -18.90
N MET A 170 -12.03 2.58 -18.11
CA MET A 170 -10.63 2.92 -18.42
C MET A 170 -9.71 1.69 -18.48
N ALA A 171 -9.99 0.68 -17.65
CA ALA A 171 -9.27 -0.58 -17.65
C ALA A 171 -9.64 -1.51 -18.80
N GLY A 172 -10.80 -1.30 -19.45
CA GLY A 172 -11.41 -2.23 -20.40
C GLY A 172 -12.09 -3.43 -19.73
N PHE A 173 -12.50 -3.28 -18.47
CA PHE A 173 -13.19 -4.32 -17.69
C PHE A 173 -14.71 -4.26 -17.85
N GLY A 174 -15.39 -5.31 -17.38
CA GLY A 174 -16.84 -5.29 -17.26
C GLY A 174 -17.30 -4.25 -16.22
N PRO A 175 -18.50 -3.66 -16.37
CA PRO A 175 -18.96 -2.56 -15.51
C PRO A 175 -19.08 -2.96 -14.03
N ASN A 176 -19.32 -4.25 -13.75
CA ASN A 176 -19.47 -4.80 -12.40
C ASN A 176 -18.24 -5.57 -11.93
N GLU A 177 -17.09 -5.41 -12.59
CA GLU A 177 -15.84 -6.02 -12.15
C GLU A 177 -15.46 -5.46 -10.77
N GLU A 178 -15.23 -6.33 -9.80
CA GLU A 178 -14.71 -5.92 -8.49
C GLU A 178 -13.20 -5.65 -8.60
N VAL A 179 -12.78 -4.48 -8.13
CA VAL A 179 -11.38 -4.06 -8.12
C VAL A 179 -10.95 -3.60 -6.71
N ASP A 180 -9.69 -3.85 -6.40
CA ASP A 180 -9.01 -3.29 -5.23
C ASP A 180 -8.25 -2.03 -5.66
N LEU A 181 -8.41 -0.94 -4.90
CA LEU A 181 -7.78 0.35 -5.15
C LEU A 181 -6.72 0.60 -4.08
N TYR A 182 -5.53 1.02 -4.50
CA TYR A 182 -4.39 1.31 -3.65
C TYR A 182 -3.86 2.72 -3.94
N GLU A 183 -3.52 3.47 -2.90
CA GLU A 183 -2.87 4.76 -3.02
C GLU A 183 -1.36 4.57 -3.11
N GLU A 184 -0.73 5.14 -4.14
CA GLU A 184 0.73 5.17 -4.29
C GLU A 184 1.32 6.39 -3.56
N ILE A 185 1.80 6.16 -2.33
CA ILE A 185 2.21 7.23 -1.39
C ILE A 185 3.72 7.47 -1.45
N LYS A 186 4.55 6.44 -1.33
CA LYS A 186 6.00 6.57 -1.17
C LYS A 186 6.73 5.35 -1.74
N PHE A 187 7.96 5.55 -2.22
CA PHE A 187 8.78 4.47 -2.80
C PHE A 187 10.10 4.21 -2.07
N VAL A 188 10.74 5.27 -1.58
CA VAL A 188 12.06 5.22 -0.94
C VAL A 188 11.98 5.90 0.42
N PRO A 189 12.49 5.30 1.51
CA PRO A 189 13.33 4.08 1.55
C PRO A 189 12.55 2.75 1.57
N PHE A 190 11.22 2.79 1.55
CA PHE A 190 10.35 1.62 1.48
C PHE A 190 9.11 1.94 0.66
N VAL A 191 8.46 0.92 0.11
CA VAL A 191 7.21 1.11 -0.63
C VAL A 191 6.06 1.30 0.35
N MET A 192 5.37 2.43 0.25
CA MET A 192 4.12 2.70 0.93
C MET A 192 3.03 2.79 -0.13
N CYS A 193 2.26 1.71 -0.24
CA CYS A 193 1.14 1.58 -1.17
C CYS A 193 -0.05 0.96 -0.41
N GLU A 194 -1.03 1.80 -0.06
CA GLU A 194 -2.05 1.45 0.93
C GLU A 194 -3.41 1.20 0.31
N LEU A 195 -4.17 0.23 0.85
CA LEU A 195 -5.52 -0.06 0.36
C LEU A 195 -6.47 1.10 0.70
N ILE A 196 -7.17 1.61 -0.31
CA ILE A 196 -8.12 2.71 -0.16
C ILE A 196 -9.46 2.19 0.40
N ASP A 197 -10.00 2.90 1.40
CA ASP A 197 -11.37 2.63 1.87
C ASP A 197 -12.38 3.17 0.86
N ARG A 198 -12.99 2.24 0.11
CA ARG A 198 -14.00 2.54 -0.92
C ARG A 198 -15.28 3.16 -0.35
N ALA A 199 -15.56 2.98 0.94
CA ALA A 199 -16.77 3.49 1.59
C ALA A 199 -16.59 4.91 2.16
N ALA A 200 -15.35 5.32 2.41
CA ALA A 200 -14.98 6.65 2.85
C ALA A 200 -14.86 7.60 1.64
N SER A 201 -14.98 8.92 1.87
CA SER A 201 -14.80 9.91 0.81
C SER A 201 -13.33 10.00 0.36
N PHE A 202 -13.06 10.52 -0.84
CA PHE A 202 -11.68 10.80 -1.28
C PHE A 202 -10.93 11.67 -0.28
N ARG A 203 -11.59 12.72 0.25
CA ARG A 203 -11.03 13.59 1.28
C ARG A 203 -10.74 12.86 2.59
N THR A 204 -11.61 11.93 3.01
CA THR A 204 -11.38 11.11 4.21
C THR A 204 -10.19 10.17 4.03
N ASN A 205 -9.98 9.67 2.82
CA ASN A 205 -8.78 8.93 2.43
C ASN A 205 -7.54 9.83 2.23
N GLN A 206 -7.65 11.15 2.48
CA GLN A 206 -6.56 12.13 2.32
C GLN A 206 -6.06 12.30 0.88
N LEU A 207 -6.90 11.97 -0.11
CA LEU A 207 -6.55 12.12 -1.52
C LEU A 207 -6.67 13.58 -1.99
N GLU A 208 -5.67 14.03 -2.73
CA GLU A 208 -5.50 15.40 -3.25
C GLU A 208 -5.14 15.42 -4.75
N ASP A 209 -5.09 16.63 -5.32
CA ASP A 209 -4.65 16.86 -6.70
C ASP A 209 -3.25 16.26 -6.94
N GLY A 210 -3.13 15.34 -7.91
CA GLY A 210 -1.88 14.69 -8.30
C GLY A 210 -1.64 13.31 -7.68
N ASP A 211 -2.58 12.81 -6.87
CA ASP A 211 -2.46 11.47 -6.29
C ASP A 211 -2.66 10.38 -7.33
N ILE A 212 -2.00 9.25 -7.08
CA ILE A 212 -2.00 8.10 -7.98
C ILE A 212 -2.71 6.96 -7.27
N ILE A 213 -3.75 6.44 -7.92
CA ILE A 213 -4.44 5.22 -7.53
C ILE A 213 -3.95 4.09 -8.43
N CYS A 214 -3.23 3.15 -7.83
CA CYS A 214 -2.94 1.87 -8.46
C CYS A 214 -4.09 0.91 -8.18
N PHE A 215 -4.54 0.14 -9.15
CA PHE A 215 -5.64 -0.80 -8.95
C PHE A 215 -5.43 -2.10 -9.72
N GLN A 216 -6.17 -3.12 -9.32
CA GLN A 216 -6.18 -4.44 -9.94
C GLN A 216 -7.54 -5.10 -9.74
N LYS A 217 -7.82 -6.13 -10.53
CA LYS A 217 -8.98 -7.00 -10.27
C LYS A 217 -8.87 -7.62 -8.88
N ARG A 218 -9.99 -7.64 -8.16
CA ARG A 218 -10.07 -8.30 -6.85
C ARG A 218 -9.98 -9.81 -7.06
N PHE A 219 -9.11 -10.44 -6.30
CA PHE A 219 -8.81 -11.86 -6.45
C PHE A 219 -9.93 -12.74 -5.87
N VAL A 220 -10.43 -13.70 -6.66
CA VAL A 220 -11.48 -14.66 -6.27
C VAL A 220 -11.05 -16.07 -6.74
N GLY A 221 -9.92 -16.62 -6.27
CA GLY A 221 -9.45 -17.94 -6.73
C GLY A 221 -8.10 -18.41 -6.16
N ALA A 222 -7.65 -19.61 -6.54
CA ALA A 222 -6.41 -20.21 -6.07
C ALA A 222 -5.18 -19.67 -6.83
N ALA A 223 -4.28 -19.03 -6.09
CA ALA A 223 -3.09 -18.32 -6.54
C ALA A 223 -1.90 -19.26 -6.80
N GLU A 224 -1.90 -20.01 -7.90
CA GLU A 224 -0.79 -20.93 -8.20
C GLU A 224 0.18 -20.46 -9.30
N SER A 225 -0.12 -19.41 -10.08
CA SER A 225 0.74 -18.98 -11.21
C SER A 225 1.28 -17.54 -11.17
N CYS A 226 0.76 -16.65 -10.33
CA CYS A 226 1.16 -15.23 -10.32
C CYS A 226 2.29 -14.98 -9.31
N ARG A 227 3.39 -14.35 -9.74
CA ARG A 227 4.56 -14.07 -8.87
C ARG A 227 4.28 -13.02 -7.80
N TYR A 228 3.56 -11.95 -8.16
CA TYR A 228 3.24 -10.84 -7.26
C TYR A 228 1.73 -10.59 -7.30
N LEU A 229 1.03 -11.02 -6.26
CA LEU A 229 -0.43 -11.05 -6.24
C LEU A 229 -1.07 -9.67 -6.06
N THR A 230 -0.33 -8.71 -5.51
CA THR A 230 -0.85 -7.38 -5.18
C THR A 230 0.04 -6.26 -5.70
N VAL A 231 -0.54 -5.09 -5.98
CA VAL A 231 0.20 -3.87 -6.33
C VAL A 231 1.37 -3.63 -5.36
N PRO A 232 1.18 -3.62 -4.02
CA PRO A 232 2.30 -3.36 -3.11
C PRO A 232 3.41 -4.40 -3.24
N SER A 233 3.07 -5.69 -3.39
CA SER A 233 4.08 -6.75 -3.56
C SER A 233 4.89 -6.61 -4.86
N PHE A 234 4.24 -6.16 -5.94
CA PHE A 234 4.90 -5.89 -7.21
C PHE A 234 5.85 -4.70 -7.11
N LEU A 235 5.39 -3.59 -6.52
CA LEU A 235 6.23 -2.40 -6.36
C LEU A 235 7.44 -2.66 -5.46
N GLU A 236 7.29 -3.47 -4.41
CA GLU A 236 8.42 -3.89 -3.56
C GLU A 236 9.46 -4.69 -4.35
N HIS A 237 9.01 -5.59 -5.23
CA HIS A 237 9.92 -6.31 -6.12
C HIS A 237 10.68 -5.36 -7.06
N ILE A 238 9.98 -4.43 -7.70
CA ILE A 238 10.61 -3.45 -8.59
C ILE A 238 11.64 -2.60 -7.84
N ARG A 239 11.36 -2.20 -6.60
CA ARG A 239 12.32 -1.48 -5.76
C ARG A 239 13.60 -2.29 -5.56
N GLY A 240 13.48 -3.55 -5.18
CA GLY A 240 14.64 -4.45 -5.01
C GLY A 240 15.43 -4.65 -6.31
N LEU A 241 14.75 -4.72 -7.47
CA LEU A 241 15.43 -4.75 -8.77
C LEU A 241 16.18 -3.45 -9.07
N GLN A 242 15.61 -2.28 -8.78
CA GLN A 242 16.28 -1.00 -9.03
C GLN A 242 17.52 -0.81 -8.14
N GLU A 243 17.48 -1.27 -6.89
CA GLU A 243 18.64 -1.31 -6.00
C GLU A 243 19.73 -2.23 -6.57
N THR A 244 19.34 -3.41 -7.06
CA THR A 244 20.27 -4.38 -7.68
C THR A 244 20.86 -3.86 -9.00
N VAL A 245 20.07 -3.22 -9.86
CA VAL A 245 20.53 -2.67 -11.15
C VAL A 245 21.47 -1.48 -10.96
N ARG A 246 21.20 -0.59 -9.97
CA ARG A 246 22.15 0.48 -9.63
C ARG A 246 23.49 -0.08 -9.18
N PHE A 247 23.46 -1.15 -8.39
CA PHE A 247 24.65 -1.85 -7.96
C PHE A 247 25.39 -2.47 -9.16
N VAL A 248 24.72 -3.29 -9.98
CA VAL A 248 25.33 -3.97 -11.14
C VAL A 248 25.82 -2.98 -12.22
N SER A 249 25.11 -1.90 -12.49
CA SER A 249 25.54 -0.86 -13.46
C SER A 249 26.82 -0.16 -13.03
N TYR A 250 27.01 0.04 -11.72
CA TYR A 250 28.24 0.59 -11.17
C TYR A 250 29.43 -0.37 -11.38
N PHE A 251 29.23 -1.67 -11.17
CA PHE A 251 30.28 -2.68 -11.39
C PHE A 251 30.58 -2.93 -12.88
N ASN A 252 29.57 -2.98 -13.75
CA ASN A 252 29.79 -3.18 -15.19
C ASN A 252 30.55 -2.02 -15.83
N SER A 253 30.29 -0.77 -15.39
CA SER A 253 31.06 0.40 -15.84
C SER A 253 32.53 0.31 -15.41
N LEU A 254 32.82 -0.38 -14.32
CA LEU A 254 34.17 -0.60 -13.81
C LEU A 254 34.87 -1.75 -14.55
N ASP A 255 34.16 -2.83 -14.86
CA ASP A 255 34.69 -3.97 -15.62
C ASP A 255 34.93 -3.64 -17.11
N GLU A 256 34.06 -2.86 -17.76
CA GLU A 256 34.27 -2.37 -19.13
C GLU A 256 35.51 -1.46 -19.23
N PHE A 257 35.74 -0.64 -18.20
CA PHE A 257 36.92 0.21 -18.09
C PHE A 257 38.21 -0.62 -17.98
N ILE A 258 38.16 -1.75 -17.27
CA ILE A 258 39.31 -2.65 -17.09
C ILE A 258 39.55 -3.51 -18.34
N GLY A 259 38.50 -4.04 -18.97
CA GLY A 259 38.60 -4.91 -20.15
C GLY A 259 39.11 -4.19 -21.41
N ALA A 260 38.80 -2.89 -21.57
CA ALA A 260 39.33 -2.08 -22.67
C ALA A 260 40.85 -1.89 -22.62
N ALA A 261 41.46 -2.01 -21.44
CA ALA A 261 42.90 -1.84 -21.22
C ALA A 261 43.73 -3.10 -21.51
N GLU A 262 43.12 -4.29 -21.58
CA GLU A 262 43.83 -5.56 -21.77
C GLU A 262 44.00 -5.97 -23.25
N ILE A 263 43.20 -5.40 -24.17
CA ILE A 263 43.16 -5.81 -25.59
C ILE A 263 44.23 -5.11 -26.45
N SER A 264 44.83 -4.01 -25.99
CA SER A 264 45.72 -3.16 -26.80
C SER A 264 47.23 -3.46 -26.69
N GLY A 265 47.66 -4.47 -25.92
CA GLY A 265 49.07 -4.71 -25.61
C GLY A 265 49.65 -6.02 -26.14
N SER A 266 49.83 -6.19 -27.45
CA SER A 266 50.71 -7.24 -28.01
C SER A 266 51.73 -6.65 -28.98
N GLY A 267 53.01 -6.68 -28.59
CA GLY A 267 54.13 -6.20 -29.41
C GLY A 267 55.45 -6.25 -28.63
N GLU A 268 56.42 -6.97 -29.18
CA GLU A 268 57.71 -7.40 -28.61
C GLU A 268 58.73 -6.26 -28.30
N GLY A 269 59.76 -6.57 -27.48
CA GLY A 269 60.86 -5.67 -27.03
C GLY A 269 61.88 -5.26 -28.11
N PRO A 270 63.15 -4.84 -27.82
CA PRO A 270 63.94 -5.05 -26.58
C PRO A 270 64.92 -3.92 -26.12
N SER A 271 65.42 -4.07 -24.87
CA SER A 271 66.76 -3.63 -24.31
C SER A 271 67.11 -2.13 -24.33
N SER A 272 67.94 -1.54 -23.47
CA SER A 272 69.06 -2.00 -22.63
C SER A 272 69.30 -1.01 -21.47
N GLY A 273 70.08 -1.44 -20.47
CA GLY A 273 70.24 -0.79 -19.17
C GLY A 273 70.95 0.57 -19.15
N THR A 274 70.99 1.23 -17.99
CA THR A 274 72.08 1.13 -17.00
C THR A 274 71.68 1.89 -15.73
N GLN A 275 71.96 1.31 -14.56
CA GLN A 275 71.70 1.86 -13.23
C GLN A 275 72.59 3.06 -12.91
N THR A 276 72.08 4.02 -12.13
CA THR A 276 72.77 4.51 -10.91
C THR A 276 71.82 5.26 -9.98
N SER A 277 72.10 5.08 -8.68
CA SER A 277 71.25 5.29 -7.51
C SER A 277 71.14 6.74 -7.02
N HIS A 278 69.90 7.21 -6.90
CA HIS A 278 69.42 8.04 -5.80
C HIS A 278 68.29 7.24 -5.13
N ILE A 279 68.18 7.24 -3.79
CA ILE A 279 67.10 6.53 -3.08
C ILE A 279 65.78 7.26 -3.32
N LEU A 280 65.23 7.04 -4.50
CA LEU A 280 63.83 7.14 -4.87
C LEU A 280 63.16 5.81 -4.46
N PRO A 281 61.81 5.74 -4.34
CA PRO A 281 61.13 4.47 -4.13
C PRO A 281 61.66 3.49 -5.18
N ARG A 282 62.20 2.34 -4.76
CA ARG A 282 62.68 1.33 -5.69
C ARG A 282 61.54 1.03 -6.66
N ALA A 283 61.78 1.23 -7.96
CA ALA A 283 60.79 0.89 -8.97
C ALA A 283 60.41 -0.59 -8.77
N PRO A 284 59.12 -0.90 -8.60
CA PRO A 284 58.67 -2.27 -8.33
C PRO A 284 59.04 -3.16 -9.50
N SER A 285 59.44 -4.39 -9.19
CA SER A 285 59.76 -5.42 -10.18
C SER A 285 58.51 -5.83 -10.97
N SER A 286 58.71 -6.38 -12.16
CA SER A 286 57.59 -6.84 -13.00
C SER A 286 56.67 -7.85 -12.28
N GLU A 287 57.23 -8.66 -11.38
CA GLU A 287 56.46 -9.62 -10.56
C GLU A 287 55.64 -8.93 -9.47
N GLU A 288 56.19 -7.89 -8.84
CA GLU A 288 55.46 -7.07 -7.85
C GLU A 288 54.31 -6.28 -8.50
N VAL A 289 54.51 -5.80 -9.73
CA VAL A 289 53.47 -5.12 -10.50
C VAL A 289 52.32 -6.08 -10.86
N GLU A 290 52.62 -7.30 -11.32
CA GLU A 290 51.60 -8.30 -11.62
C GLU A 290 50.86 -8.79 -10.37
N ASN A 291 51.57 -8.99 -9.25
CA ASN A 291 50.96 -9.32 -7.97
C ASN A 291 50.05 -8.18 -7.45
N ALA A 292 50.46 -6.92 -7.64
CA ALA A 292 49.64 -5.77 -7.27
C ALA A 292 48.39 -5.65 -8.15
N LYS A 293 48.47 -5.91 -9.46
CA LYS A 293 47.30 -5.98 -10.35
C LYS A 293 46.34 -7.08 -9.93
N GLN A 294 46.87 -8.27 -9.63
CA GLN A 294 46.05 -9.40 -9.19
C GLN A 294 45.36 -9.10 -7.85
N SER A 295 46.07 -8.50 -6.89
CA SER A 295 45.49 -8.08 -5.61
C SER A 295 44.45 -6.97 -5.79
N LEU A 296 44.65 -6.03 -6.71
CA LEU A 296 43.66 -5.01 -7.05
C LEU A 296 42.41 -5.66 -7.65
N LYS A 297 42.57 -6.57 -8.62
CA LYS A 297 41.49 -7.33 -9.26
C LYS A 297 40.66 -8.11 -8.25
N GLU A 298 41.31 -8.76 -7.28
CA GLU A 298 40.62 -9.47 -6.20
C GLU A 298 39.85 -8.54 -5.26
N CYS A 299 40.38 -7.36 -4.96
CA CYS A 299 39.68 -6.37 -4.12
C CYS A 299 38.48 -5.77 -4.84
N LEU A 300 38.56 -5.61 -6.16
CA LEU A 300 37.46 -5.11 -6.98
C LEU A 300 36.36 -6.17 -7.21
N SER A 301 36.74 -7.46 -7.23
CA SER A 301 35.80 -8.58 -7.41
C SER A 301 34.99 -8.91 -6.15
N ASP A 302 35.50 -8.59 -4.96
CA ASP A 302 34.84 -8.87 -3.69
C ASP A 302 35.23 -7.80 -2.66
N LEU A 303 34.48 -6.69 -2.68
CA LEU A 303 34.76 -5.53 -1.85
C LEU A 303 34.68 -5.80 -0.34
N PHE A 304 34.04 -6.90 0.07
CA PHE A 304 33.72 -7.15 1.49
C PHE A 304 34.75 -8.03 2.22
N LYS A 305 35.93 -8.26 1.61
CA LYS A 305 37.00 -9.04 2.23
C LYS A 305 37.73 -8.26 3.34
N LEU A 306 38.09 -8.98 4.40
CA LEU A 306 38.93 -8.47 5.50
C LEU A 306 40.23 -7.82 4.97
N ASN A 307 40.58 -6.68 5.57
CA ASN A 307 41.76 -5.87 5.26
C ASN A 307 41.78 -5.27 3.83
N MET A 308 40.61 -5.13 3.19
CA MET A 308 40.54 -4.58 1.84
C MET A 308 41.12 -3.17 1.74
N LYS A 309 40.89 -2.28 2.72
CA LYS A 309 41.53 -0.95 2.78
C LYS A 309 43.05 -1.04 2.63
N ASP A 310 43.71 -1.88 3.42
CA ASP A 310 45.17 -2.00 3.43
C ASP A 310 45.69 -2.69 2.17
N ARG A 311 44.96 -3.68 1.65
CA ARG A 311 45.30 -4.39 0.40
C ARG A 311 45.16 -3.48 -0.82
N LEU A 312 44.09 -2.70 -0.89
CA LEU A 312 43.81 -1.74 -1.95
C LEU A 312 44.84 -0.60 -1.92
N ALA A 313 45.11 -0.06 -0.73
CA ALA A 313 46.16 0.95 -0.54
C ALA A 313 47.56 0.44 -0.93
N SER A 314 47.91 -0.78 -0.54
CA SER A 314 49.20 -1.41 -0.87
C SER A 314 49.35 -1.68 -2.38
N ALA A 315 48.30 -2.23 -3.01
CA ALA A 315 48.28 -2.47 -4.45
C ALA A 315 48.39 -1.16 -5.24
N LEU A 316 47.60 -0.13 -4.90
CA LEU A 316 47.62 1.16 -5.57
C LEU A 316 48.93 1.92 -5.34
N SER A 317 49.51 1.83 -4.15
CA SER A 317 50.81 2.44 -3.85
C SER A 317 51.91 1.83 -4.73
N THR A 318 51.90 0.51 -4.90
CA THR A 318 52.83 -0.23 -5.77
C THR A 318 52.61 0.12 -7.25
N LEU A 319 51.36 0.16 -7.72
CA LEU A 319 51.04 0.47 -9.12
C LEU A 319 51.31 1.94 -9.48
N SER A 320 51.18 2.86 -8.53
CA SER A 320 51.44 4.29 -8.76
C SER A 320 52.91 4.62 -9.00
N ILE A 321 53.83 3.81 -8.49
CA ILE A 321 55.29 4.00 -8.63
C ILE A 321 55.89 3.09 -9.72
N ALA A 322 55.07 2.28 -10.39
CA ALA A 322 55.51 1.35 -11.42
C ALA A 322 55.84 2.09 -12.73
N GLU A 323 57.11 1.97 -13.15
CA GLU A 323 57.63 2.60 -14.37
C GLU A 323 57.34 1.75 -15.62
N THR A 324 57.17 0.44 -15.46
CA THR A 324 56.93 -0.53 -16.55
C THR A 324 55.77 -1.48 -16.19
N GLY A 325 55.13 -2.07 -17.19
CA GLY A 325 54.01 -3.02 -16.98
C GLY A 325 52.62 -2.40 -16.84
N LEU A 326 52.48 -1.07 -16.92
CA LEU A 326 51.19 -0.35 -16.99
C LEU A 326 51.17 0.52 -18.26
N SER A 327 50.01 0.63 -18.90
CA SER A 327 49.80 1.64 -19.95
C SER A 327 49.74 3.05 -19.35
N ASP A 328 49.95 4.08 -20.18
CA ASP A 328 49.89 5.48 -19.74
C ASP A 328 48.48 5.88 -19.23
N GLU A 329 47.43 5.27 -19.78
CA GLU A 329 46.04 5.41 -19.29
C GLU A 329 45.86 4.75 -17.92
N GLN A 330 46.33 3.51 -17.74
CA GLN A 330 46.27 2.81 -16.45
C GLN A 330 47.04 3.59 -15.37
N ARG A 331 48.20 4.15 -15.71
CA ARG A 331 48.99 4.97 -14.78
C ARG A 331 48.23 6.24 -14.40
N SER A 332 47.61 6.91 -15.36
CA SER A 332 46.76 8.08 -15.11
C SER A 332 45.59 7.75 -14.19
N SER A 333 44.87 6.64 -14.44
CA SER A 333 43.72 6.24 -13.63
C SER A 333 44.08 5.78 -12.22
N VAL A 334 45.20 5.07 -12.06
CA VAL A 334 45.71 4.69 -10.73
C VAL A 334 46.08 5.94 -9.92
N LEU A 335 46.71 6.94 -10.56
CA LEU A 335 47.04 8.20 -9.91
C LEU A 335 45.79 9.02 -9.56
N GLU A 336 44.80 9.09 -10.45
CA GLU A 336 43.52 9.77 -10.20
C GLU A 336 42.71 9.12 -9.08
N PHE A 337 42.60 7.79 -9.09
CA PHE A 337 41.93 7.05 -8.02
C PHE A 337 42.65 7.22 -6.69
N ARG A 338 43.99 7.25 -6.70
CA ARG A 338 44.79 7.48 -5.50
C ARG A 338 44.57 8.85 -4.88
N VAL A 339 44.34 9.89 -5.69
CA VAL A 339 43.99 11.24 -5.18
C VAL A 339 42.66 11.22 -4.42
N ASN A 340 41.71 10.40 -4.85
CA ASN A 340 40.37 10.31 -4.25
C ASN A 340 40.21 9.14 -3.25
N PHE A 341 41.28 8.39 -2.98
CA PHE A 341 41.24 7.14 -2.23
C PHE A 341 40.69 7.31 -0.81
N ASP A 342 41.14 8.35 -0.10
CA ASP A 342 40.71 8.58 1.29
C ASP A 342 39.23 8.95 1.39
N ASN A 343 38.71 9.71 0.41
CA ASN A 343 37.28 10.02 0.32
C ASN A 343 36.46 8.77 0.00
N PHE A 344 36.91 7.98 -0.99
CA PHE A 344 36.28 6.71 -1.35
C PHE A 344 36.19 5.74 -0.16
N ILE A 345 37.27 5.57 0.60
CA ILE A 345 37.29 4.70 1.78
C ILE A 345 36.39 5.25 2.89
N THR A 346 36.32 6.57 3.05
CA THR A 346 35.42 7.20 4.03
C THR A 346 33.96 6.94 3.68
N ASP A 347 33.56 7.21 2.44
CA ASP A 347 32.19 6.99 1.97
C ASP A 347 31.80 5.51 2.05
N TYR A 348 32.73 4.60 1.72
CA TYR A 348 32.53 3.16 1.84
C TYR A 348 32.27 2.72 3.28
N LEU A 349 33.10 3.17 4.23
CA LEU A 349 32.94 2.81 5.65
C LEU A 349 31.66 3.40 6.25
N THR A 350 31.28 4.63 5.86
CA THR A 350 30.01 5.23 6.25
C THR A 350 28.84 4.43 5.68
N PHE A 351 28.90 4.02 4.41
CA PHE A 351 27.89 3.15 3.82
C PHE A 351 27.74 1.81 4.55
N GLU A 352 28.84 1.12 4.87
CA GLU A 352 28.77 -0.15 5.61
C GLU A 352 28.12 0.03 6.98
N GLN A 353 28.47 1.12 7.68
CA GLN A 353 27.90 1.45 8.97
C GLN A 353 26.39 1.74 8.87
N ASP A 354 25.98 2.62 7.96
CA ASP A 354 24.58 2.99 7.76
C ASP A 354 23.74 1.78 7.31
N ASN A 355 24.29 0.92 6.44
CA ASN A 355 23.63 -0.30 5.99
C ASN A 355 23.42 -1.30 7.13
N SER A 356 24.40 -1.43 8.04
CA SER A 356 24.28 -2.28 9.22
C SER A 356 23.22 -1.78 10.20
N GLU A 357 23.12 -0.46 10.39
CA GLU A 357 22.10 0.18 11.24
C GLU A 357 20.70 0.02 10.62
N TYR A 358 20.58 0.16 9.30
CA TYR A 358 19.36 -0.08 8.56
C TYR A 358 18.85 -1.52 8.72
N GLU A 359 19.71 -2.54 8.50
CA GLU A 359 19.29 -3.94 8.64
C GLU A 359 18.88 -4.29 10.08
N LEU A 360 19.52 -3.68 11.09
CA LEU A 360 19.11 -3.82 12.49
C LEU A 360 17.71 -3.23 12.73
N LEU A 361 17.46 -2.00 12.25
CA LEU A 361 16.17 -1.33 12.39
C LEU A 361 15.05 -2.07 11.65
N LYS A 362 15.36 -2.61 10.48
CA LYS A 362 14.45 -3.44 9.70
C LYS A 362 14.06 -4.72 10.44
N LEU A 363 15.02 -5.43 11.02
CA LEU A 363 14.74 -6.61 11.85
C LEU A 363 13.87 -6.27 13.07
N GLN A 364 14.11 -5.13 13.73
CA GLN A 364 13.27 -4.68 14.85
C GLN A 364 11.84 -4.34 14.40
N SER A 365 11.70 -3.68 13.24
CA SER A 365 10.41 -3.36 12.64
C SER A 365 9.63 -4.63 12.28
N ASP A 366 10.28 -5.62 11.67
CA ASP A 366 9.67 -6.90 11.31
C ASP A 366 9.20 -7.68 12.54
N LEU A 367 9.99 -7.66 13.62
CA LEU A 367 9.62 -8.26 14.89
C LEU A 367 8.38 -7.58 15.50
N LEU A 368 8.32 -6.25 15.47
CA LEU A 368 7.18 -5.48 15.97
C LEU A 368 5.92 -5.76 15.14
N SER A 369 6.05 -5.81 13.82
CA SER A 369 4.97 -6.14 12.89
C SER A 369 4.40 -7.54 13.16
N SER A 370 5.27 -8.54 13.35
CA SER A 370 4.88 -9.90 13.74
C SER A 370 4.14 -9.95 15.08
N ALA A 371 4.63 -9.21 16.08
CA ALA A 371 3.97 -9.10 17.38
C ALA A 371 2.59 -8.43 17.28
N MET A 372 2.47 -7.36 16.49
CA MET A 372 1.19 -6.68 16.26
C MET A 372 0.18 -7.59 15.55
N LYS A 373 0.63 -8.39 14.57
CA LYS A 373 -0.22 -9.38 13.88
C LYS A 373 -0.77 -10.42 14.86
N LYS A 374 0.10 -10.99 15.71
CA LYS A 374 -0.29 -11.94 16.76
C LYS A 374 -1.29 -11.34 17.75
N ASN A 375 -1.08 -10.08 18.15
CA ASN A 375 -2.02 -9.37 19.03
C ASN A 375 -3.38 -9.16 18.37
N ARG A 376 -3.41 -8.81 17.08
CA ARG A 376 -4.65 -8.66 16.31
C ARG A 376 -5.43 -9.97 16.21
N GLU A 377 -4.75 -11.07 15.91
CA GLU A 377 -5.36 -12.42 15.87
C GLU A 377 -5.94 -12.80 17.23
N THR A 378 -5.20 -12.54 18.31
CA THR A 378 -5.66 -12.77 19.68
C THR A 378 -6.90 -11.93 20.01
N HIS A 379 -6.90 -10.65 19.63
CA HIS A 379 -8.06 -9.76 19.82
C HIS A 379 -9.30 -10.24 19.05
N LEU A 380 -9.14 -10.72 17.81
CA LEU A 380 -10.22 -11.30 17.03
C LEU A 380 -10.81 -12.55 17.72
N SER A 381 -9.96 -13.45 18.22
CA SER A 381 -10.40 -14.62 18.98
C SER A 381 -11.18 -14.24 20.24
N TYR A 382 -10.72 -13.24 20.99
CA TYR A 382 -11.46 -12.73 22.16
C TYR A 382 -12.78 -12.09 21.81
N LYS A 383 -12.86 -11.39 20.67
CA LYS A 383 -14.12 -10.82 20.18
C LYS A 383 -15.13 -11.94 19.87
N GLU A 384 -14.73 -12.99 19.16
CA GLU A 384 -15.60 -14.14 18.86
C GLU A 384 -16.08 -14.86 20.13
N LEU A 385 -15.19 -15.08 21.09
CA LEU A 385 -15.51 -15.64 22.40
C LEU A 385 -16.53 -14.75 23.14
N SER A 386 -16.34 -13.43 23.13
CA SER A 386 -17.26 -12.47 23.74
C SER A 386 -18.64 -12.53 23.10
N GLU A 387 -18.73 -12.58 21.77
CA GLU A 387 -19.99 -12.71 21.03
C GLU A 387 -20.69 -14.05 21.31
N LYS A 388 -19.94 -15.15 21.42
CA LYS A 388 -20.49 -16.45 21.84
C LYS A 388 -21.06 -16.40 23.25
N LEU A 389 -20.34 -15.78 24.18
CA LEU A 389 -20.78 -15.61 25.56
C LEU A 389 -22.06 -14.76 25.64
N ALA A 390 -22.16 -13.71 24.80
CA ALA A 390 -23.34 -12.87 24.72
C ALA A 390 -24.58 -13.66 24.24
N ARG A 391 -24.41 -14.56 23.25
CA ARG A 391 -25.49 -15.46 22.80
C ARG A 391 -25.92 -16.43 23.89
N GLU A 392 -24.98 -17.06 24.59
CA GLU A 392 -25.27 -17.97 25.71
C GLU A 392 -26.02 -17.26 26.84
N LYS A 393 -25.63 -16.02 27.16
CA LYS A 393 -26.31 -15.19 28.16
C LYS A 393 -27.78 -14.92 27.79
N GLU A 394 -28.06 -14.62 26.53
CA GLU A 394 -29.43 -14.36 26.08
C GLU A 394 -30.27 -15.65 26.09
N GLU A 395 -29.69 -16.80 25.73
CA GLU A 395 -30.38 -18.08 25.80
C GLU A 395 -30.73 -18.47 27.25
N LEU A 396 -29.80 -18.27 28.19
CA LEU A 396 -30.05 -18.48 29.61
C LEU A 396 -31.14 -17.56 30.15
N LYS A 397 -31.19 -16.31 29.70
CA LYS A 397 -32.24 -15.36 30.06
C LYS A 397 -33.61 -15.83 29.55
N LYS A 398 -33.69 -16.37 28.33
CA LYS A 398 -34.92 -16.97 27.81
C LYS A 398 -35.38 -18.17 28.65
N LYS A 399 -34.47 -19.08 28.99
CA LYS A 399 -34.75 -20.24 29.86
C LYS A 399 -35.22 -19.81 31.25
N LEU A 400 -34.67 -18.73 31.79
CA LEU A 400 -35.10 -18.15 33.07
C LEU A 400 -36.54 -17.65 32.99
N GLU A 401 -36.93 -16.93 31.94
CA GLU A 401 -38.30 -16.45 31.78
C GLU A 401 -39.31 -17.58 31.56
N GLU A 402 -38.96 -18.61 30.80
CA GLU A 402 -39.78 -19.83 30.68
C GLU A 402 -39.97 -20.52 32.04
N THR A 403 -38.92 -20.59 32.85
CA THR A 403 -38.96 -21.19 34.18
C THR A 403 -39.84 -20.37 35.13
N LYS A 404 -39.72 -19.04 35.09
CA LYS A 404 -40.60 -18.14 35.87
C LYS A 404 -42.07 -18.31 35.49
N SER A 405 -42.37 -18.41 34.20
CA SER A 405 -43.74 -18.66 33.71
C SER A 405 -44.30 -19.99 34.23
N ARG A 406 -43.51 -21.06 34.18
CA ARG A 406 -43.90 -22.37 34.75
C ARG A 406 -44.16 -22.28 36.26
N ASN A 407 -43.32 -21.56 36.99
CA ASN A 407 -43.50 -21.37 38.43
C ASN A 407 -44.78 -20.57 38.75
N ALA A 408 -45.04 -19.49 38.00
CA ALA A 408 -46.27 -18.72 38.16
C ALA A 408 -47.53 -19.58 37.90
N LYS A 409 -47.49 -20.45 36.89
CA LYS A 409 -48.58 -21.40 36.63
C LYS A 409 -48.77 -22.38 37.79
N LEU A 410 -47.69 -22.96 38.30
CA LEU A 410 -47.73 -23.86 39.47
C LEU A 410 -48.35 -23.19 40.70
N ILE A 411 -48.02 -21.92 40.95
CA ILE A 411 -48.62 -21.14 42.05
C ILE A 411 -50.12 -20.97 41.81
N SER A 412 -50.54 -20.58 40.60
CA SER A 412 -51.96 -20.44 40.26
C SER A 412 -52.73 -21.75 40.39
N ASP A 413 -52.16 -22.86 39.92
CA ASP A 413 -52.78 -24.19 40.01
C ASP A 413 -52.92 -24.62 41.49
N TRP A 414 -51.91 -24.31 42.32
CA TRP A 414 -51.95 -24.56 43.76
C TRP A 414 -53.03 -23.72 44.45
N GLU A 415 -53.17 -22.44 44.12
CA GLU A 415 -54.21 -21.56 44.67
C GLU A 415 -55.62 -22.05 44.31
N ALA A 416 -55.84 -22.48 43.07
CA ALA A 416 -57.11 -23.06 42.63
C ALA A 416 -57.45 -24.33 43.42
N LEU A 417 -56.48 -25.22 43.59
CA LEU A 417 -56.64 -26.47 44.35
C LEU A 417 -56.94 -26.19 45.83
N MET A 418 -56.32 -25.15 46.41
CA MET A 418 -56.61 -24.71 47.78
C MET A 418 -58.03 -24.14 47.92
N ALA A 419 -58.55 -23.43 46.91
CA ALA A 419 -59.93 -22.94 46.90
C ALA A 419 -60.94 -24.09 46.82
N GLU A 420 -60.72 -25.04 45.90
CA GLU A 420 -61.58 -26.22 45.74
C GLU A 420 -61.60 -27.10 47.00
N SER A 421 -60.43 -27.27 47.63
CA SER A 421 -60.32 -27.98 48.91
C SER A 421 -61.11 -27.30 50.03
N LYS A 422 -61.06 -25.96 50.13
CA LYS A 422 -61.87 -25.19 51.10
C LYS A 422 -63.36 -25.35 50.84
N GLU A 423 -63.79 -25.29 49.58
CA GLU A 423 -65.21 -25.47 49.22
C GLU A 423 -65.70 -26.88 49.56
N THR A 424 -64.91 -27.90 49.20
CA THR A 424 -65.22 -29.31 49.49
C THR A 424 -65.33 -29.56 50.99
N LYS A 425 -64.40 -29.00 51.78
CA LYS A 425 -64.45 -29.06 53.24
C LYS A 425 -65.71 -28.41 53.79
N SER A 426 -66.11 -27.25 53.28
CA SER A 426 -67.34 -26.57 53.67
C SER A 426 -68.59 -27.40 53.36
N LYS A 427 -68.68 -27.97 52.14
CA LYS A 427 -69.74 -28.87 51.72
C LYS A 427 -69.83 -30.09 52.65
N TYR A 428 -68.70 -30.73 52.95
CA TYR A 428 -68.62 -31.87 53.87
C TYR A 428 -69.15 -31.52 55.27
N ILE A 429 -68.71 -30.39 55.83
CA ILE A 429 -69.19 -29.91 57.14
C ILE A 429 -70.71 -29.69 57.13
N SER A 430 -71.26 -29.12 56.05
CA SER A 430 -72.70 -28.86 55.92
C SER A 430 -73.55 -30.13 55.73
N GLN A 431 -73.00 -31.17 55.11
CA GLN A 431 -73.68 -32.45 54.88
C GLN A 431 -73.68 -33.34 56.11
N LYS A 432 -72.64 -33.25 56.95
CA LYS A 432 -72.48 -34.09 58.14
C LYS A 432 -73.72 -34.13 59.06
N PRO A 433 -74.35 -33.00 59.45
CA PRO A 433 -75.57 -33.04 60.27
C PRO A 433 -76.79 -33.57 59.51
N LYS A 434 -76.89 -33.30 58.21
CA LYS A 434 -78.00 -33.82 57.37
C LYS A 434 -77.93 -35.35 57.24
N LEU A 435 -76.72 -35.89 57.13
CA LEU A 435 -76.49 -37.34 57.12
C LEU A 435 -76.90 -37.95 58.46
N ALA A 436 -76.49 -37.35 59.59
CA ALA A 436 -76.88 -37.80 60.92
C ALA A 436 -78.42 -37.77 61.13
N GLU A 437 -79.10 -36.73 60.65
CA GLU A 437 -80.57 -36.67 60.68
C GLU A 437 -81.21 -37.75 59.81
N ALA A 438 -80.66 -38.02 58.61
CA ALA A 438 -81.18 -39.05 57.72
C ALA A 438 -80.97 -40.46 58.31
N GLU A 439 -79.82 -40.70 58.95
CA GLU A 439 -79.53 -41.94 59.68
C GLU A 439 -80.51 -42.14 60.84
N GLU A 440 -80.83 -41.10 61.62
CA GLU A 440 -81.82 -41.20 62.69
C GLU A 440 -83.23 -41.43 62.15
N ARG A 441 -83.63 -40.75 61.06
CA ARG A 441 -84.92 -41.03 60.40
C ARG A 441 -85.00 -42.46 59.89
N LYS A 442 -83.90 -43.00 59.34
CA LYS A 442 -83.81 -44.40 58.92
C LYS A 442 -83.96 -45.35 60.10
N ARG A 443 -83.27 -45.10 61.22
CA ARG A 443 -83.40 -45.88 62.47
C ARG A 443 -84.84 -45.93 62.97
N ILE A 444 -85.52 -44.78 63.01
CA ILE A 444 -86.94 -44.69 63.41
C ILE A 444 -87.84 -45.45 62.43
N ALA A 445 -87.58 -45.37 61.12
CA ALA A 445 -88.33 -46.10 60.11
C ALA A 445 -88.14 -47.63 60.26
N GLU A 446 -86.94 -48.09 60.55
CA GLU A 446 -86.64 -49.50 60.82
C GLU A 446 -87.35 -50.01 62.08
N GLU A 447 -87.40 -49.22 63.16
CA GLU A 447 -88.20 -49.55 64.35
C GLU A 447 -89.71 -49.65 64.06
N ARG A 448 -90.23 -48.74 63.23
CA ARG A 448 -91.63 -48.79 62.77
C ARG A 448 -91.90 -50.04 61.93
N MET A 449 -90.97 -50.39 61.04
CA MET A 449 -91.05 -51.61 60.23
C MET A 449 -91.05 -52.85 61.14
N SER A 450 -90.12 -52.94 62.10
CA SER A 450 -90.02 -54.06 63.03
C SER A 450 -91.30 -54.25 63.85
N ARG A 451 -91.89 -53.15 64.37
CA ARG A 451 -93.21 -53.18 65.04
C ARG A 451 -94.33 -53.66 64.12
N SER A 452 -94.35 -53.19 62.88
CA SER A 452 -95.35 -53.61 61.89
C SER A 452 -95.19 -55.09 61.55
N THR A 453 -93.96 -55.59 61.42
CA THR A 453 -93.65 -57.01 61.21
C THR A 453 -94.07 -57.86 62.41
N ALA A 454 -93.88 -57.38 63.64
CA ALA A 454 -94.33 -58.05 64.86
C ALA A 454 -95.87 -58.10 64.95
N ALA A 455 -96.55 -56.97 64.69
CA ALA A 455 -98.00 -56.89 64.63
C ALA A 455 -98.58 -57.80 63.52
N TRP A 456 -97.93 -57.80 62.35
CA TRP A 456 -98.28 -58.68 61.24
C TRP A 456 -98.09 -60.15 61.60
N SER A 457 -97.01 -60.51 62.28
CA SER A 457 -96.75 -61.88 62.74
C SER A 457 -97.76 -62.33 63.79
N SER A 458 -98.17 -61.43 64.70
CA SER A 458 -99.22 -61.68 65.69
C SER A 458 -100.60 -61.84 65.06
N LEU A 459 -100.93 -61.03 64.04
CA LEU A 459 -102.14 -61.20 63.24
C LEU A 459 -102.11 -62.53 62.49
N LYS A 460 -100.97 -62.86 61.86
CA LYS A 460 -100.77 -64.09 61.13
C LYS A 460 -100.98 -65.32 62.01
N ALA A 461 -100.47 -65.33 63.24
CA ALA A 461 -100.67 -66.40 64.22
C ALA A 461 -102.10 -66.54 64.79
N ARG A 462 -103.00 -65.58 64.51
CA ARG A 462 -104.41 -65.64 64.91
C ARG A 462 -105.34 -66.13 63.79
N PHE A 463 -104.87 -66.12 62.54
CA PHE A 463 -105.68 -66.43 61.36
C PHE A 463 -105.09 -67.55 60.49
N LEU A 464 -103.85 -67.95 60.75
CA LEU A 464 -103.19 -69.20 60.34
C LEU A 464 -102.79 -69.93 61.62
#